data_AF-A0A0Q9NHF9-F1
#
_entry.id   AF-A0A0Q9NHF9-F1
#
_cell.length_a   1.000
_cell.length_b   1.000
_cell.length_c   1.000
_cell.angle_alpha   90.00
_cell.angle_beta   90.00
_cell.angle_gamma   90.00
#
_symmetry.space_group_name_H-M   'P 1'
#
loop_
_entity.id
_entity.type
_entity.pdbx_description
1 polymer ?
#
loop_
_entity_poly.entity_id
_entity_poly.type
_entity_poly.pdbx_seq_one_letter_code
_entity_poly.pdbx_strand_id
1 'polypeptide(L)'
;MVHRVARIMPAFIVCLVIMVVFFGPIGYVAAKGSLAGYFGTATSPLNFVISNLTLKMNHYDIAGTPLNVPYAGAWNGSLWSLYYEFLCYLVVAVIGCFAIFRKSPWFITVFFAVSVLAQANIEFINKYTDGNFDVVLLLKLLPFFLGGAVVFAWKSRIGIHWAPAVASLLVAILMVSVFPSWGGQASGALIAYGTLWISSRLPQPKVIAKNDISYGVYIYAFAFQQLLAVFGAHHMGLVLFSLSAAALTIPTAIASWLLIERPVMRRVRRNDHGAKPVAAETGALAPPTRKLAQDAVAVHTSS
;
A
#
# COMPACT_ATOMS: atom_id res chain seq x y z
N MET A 1 -4.73 10.79 -3.45
CA MET A 1 -5.58 10.14 -2.42
C MET A 1 -6.71 9.31 -2.99
N VAL A 2 -7.57 9.87 -3.85
CA VAL A 2 -8.76 9.18 -4.39
C VAL A 2 -8.45 7.79 -5.00
N HIS A 3 -7.43 7.68 -5.87
CA HIS A 3 -7.03 6.38 -6.43
C HIS A 3 -6.57 5.34 -5.40
N ARG A 4 -5.99 5.77 -4.27
CA ARG A 4 -5.53 4.84 -3.22
C ARG A 4 -6.72 4.32 -2.42
N VAL A 5 -7.65 5.20 -2.03
CA VAL A 5 -8.91 4.83 -1.38
C VAL A 5 -9.71 3.86 -2.26
N ALA A 6 -9.83 4.17 -3.55
CA ALA A 6 -10.55 3.36 -4.53
C ALA A 6 -9.99 1.95 -4.71
N ARG A 7 -8.70 1.76 -4.41
CA ARG A 7 -8.05 0.44 -4.44
C ARG A 7 -8.21 -0.31 -3.12
N ILE A 8 -7.94 0.37 -2.00
CA ILE A 8 -7.83 -0.26 -0.68
C ILE A 8 -9.21 -0.59 -0.09
N MET A 9 -10.08 0.42 0.04
CA MET A 9 -11.31 0.33 0.85
C MET A 9 -12.32 -0.71 0.33
N PRO A 10 -12.65 -0.78 -0.98
CA PRO A 10 -13.70 -1.69 -1.44
C PRO A 10 -13.34 -3.17 -1.20
N ALA A 11 -12.11 -3.56 -1.56
CA ALA A 11 -11.66 -4.94 -1.38
C ALA A 11 -11.38 -5.26 0.09
N PHE A 12 -10.98 -4.27 0.92
CA PHE A 12 -10.90 -4.45 2.38
C PHE A 12 -12.28 -4.76 2.99
N ILE A 13 -13.32 -3.98 2.66
CA ILE A 13 -14.67 -4.20 3.18
C ILE A 13 -15.19 -5.58 2.77
N VAL A 14 -15.03 -5.94 1.50
CA VAL A 14 -15.43 -7.27 1.03
C VAL A 14 -14.62 -8.38 1.72
N CYS A 15 -13.33 -8.16 1.96
CA CYS A 15 -12.52 -9.08 2.75
C CYS A 15 -13.11 -9.29 4.15
N LEU A 16 -13.42 -8.21 4.90
CA LEU A 16 -14.07 -8.32 6.22
C LEU A 16 -15.37 -9.11 6.17
N VAL A 17 -16.21 -8.89 5.14
CA VAL A 17 -17.44 -9.67 4.95
C VAL A 17 -17.12 -11.14 4.71
N ILE A 18 -16.19 -11.45 3.79
CA ILE A 18 -15.74 -12.82 3.52
C ILE A 18 -15.18 -13.49 4.78
N MET A 19 -14.45 -12.75 5.62
CA MET A 19 -13.96 -13.27 6.91
C MET A 19 -15.11 -13.78 7.77
N VAL A 20 -16.23 -13.07 7.85
CA VAL A 20 -17.34 -13.43 8.73
C VAL A 20 -18.37 -14.37 8.12
N VAL A 21 -18.46 -14.45 6.79
CA VAL A 21 -19.41 -15.37 6.11
C VAL A 21 -18.76 -16.69 5.66
N PHE A 22 -17.43 -16.73 5.51
CA PHE A 22 -16.71 -17.91 5.02
C PHE A 22 -15.73 -18.45 6.07
N PHE A 23 -14.73 -17.67 6.48
CA PHE A 23 -13.68 -18.16 7.37
C PHE A 23 -14.17 -18.43 8.80
N GLY A 24 -14.86 -17.45 9.40
CA GLY A 24 -15.40 -17.51 10.75
C GLY A 24 -16.35 -18.70 10.97
N PRO A 25 -17.36 -18.94 10.11
CA PRO A 25 -18.26 -20.08 10.25
C PRO A 25 -17.53 -21.42 10.19
N ILE A 26 -16.59 -21.59 9.25
CA ILE A 26 -15.84 -22.84 9.10
C ILE A 26 -15.01 -23.11 10.36
N GLY A 27 -14.28 -22.12 10.87
CA GLY A 27 -13.50 -22.32 12.10
C GLY A 27 -14.37 -22.46 13.35
N TYR A 28 -15.54 -21.82 13.41
CA TYR A 28 -16.49 -21.99 14.51
C TYR A 28 -17.06 -23.40 14.56
N VAL A 29 -17.47 -23.95 13.41
CA VAL A 29 -17.91 -25.35 13.32
C VAL A 29 -16.77 -26.30 13.64
N ALA A 30 -15.56 -26.05 13.13
CA ALA A 30 -14.40 -26.88 13.45
C ALA A 30 -14.09 -26.89 14.96
N ALA A 31 -14.32 -25.77 15.65
CA ALA A 31 -14.07 -25.65 17.08
C ALA A 31 -15.20 -26.20 17.97
N LYS A 32 -16.47 -26.01 17.59
CA LYS A 32 -17.64 -26.29 18.45
C LYS A 32 -18.60 -27.36 17.91
N GLY A 33 -18.33 -27.91 16.73
CA GLY A 33 -19.14 -28.94 16.08
C GLY A 33 -20.46 -28.44 15.45
N SER A 34 -20.87 -27.19 15.67
CA SER A 34 -22.08 -26.61 15.07
C SER A 34 -21.98 -25.09 14.91
N LEU A 35 -22.87 -24.51 14.10
CA LEU A 35 -23.04 -23.06 13.94
C LEU A 35 -23.91 -22.41 15.04
N ALA A 36 -24.45 -23.21 15.96
CA ALA A 36 -25.34 -22.71 16.99
C ALA A 36 -24.61 -21.64 17.86
N GLY A 37 -25.24 -20.48 17.99
CA GLY A 37 -24.70 -19.36 18.76
C GLY A 37 -23.60 -18.54 18.06
N TYR A 38 -23.25 -18.81 16.79
CA TYR A 38 -22.21 -18.05 16.06
C TYR A 38 -22.42 -16.53 16.12
N PHE A 39 -23.66 -16.07 15.90
CA PHE A 39 -24.01 -14.65 15.91
C PHE A 39 -24.14 -14.02 17.31
N GLY A 40 -24.26 -14.83 18.36
CA GLY A 40 -24.50 -14.38 19.74
C GLY A 40 -23.25 -14.36 20.63
N THR A 41 -22.06 -14.46 20.03
CA THR A 41 -20.78 -14.44 20.76
C THR A 41 -20.35 -13.03 21.15
N ALA A 42 -19.42 -12.90 22.10
CA ALA A 42 -18.88 -11.62 22.56
C ALA A 42 -18.31 -10.78 21.40
N THR A 43 -17.41 -11.37 20.60
CA THR A 43 -16.98 -10.82 19.32
C THR A 43 -17.88 -11.35 18.20
N SER A 44 -19.10 -10.81 18.13
CA SER A 44 -20.05 -11.24 17.09
C SER A 44 -19.53 -10.94 15.68
N PRO A 45 -19.97 -11.70 14.66
CA PRO A 45 -19.61 -11.46 13.26
C PRO A 45 -19.89 -10.02 12.81
N LEU A 46 -21.00 -9.44 13.26
CA LEU A 46 -21.35 -8.05 12.93
C LEU A 46 -20.41 -7.05 13.62
N ASN A 47 -20.08 -7.29 14.90
CA ASN A 47 -19.15 -6.46 15.66
C ASN A 47 -17.77 -6.46 14.98
N PHE A 48 -17.27 -7.62 14.56
CA PHE A 48 -16.00 -7.72 13.82
C PHE A 48 -15.96 -6.82 12.57
N VAL A 49 -17.02 -6.81 11.76
CA VAL A 49 -17.07 -5.98 10.55
C VAL A 49 -17.11 -4.49 10.88
N ILE A 50 -18.00 -4.09 11.79
CA ILE A 50 -18.23 -2.66 12.11
C ILE A 50 -17.00 -2.07 12.81
N SER A 51 -16.44 -2.77 13.80
CA SER A 51 -15.28 -2.31 14.56
C SER A 51 -14.04 -2.13 13.69
N ASN A 52 -13.87 -2.93 12.65
CA ASN A 52 -12.70 -2.90 11.76
C ASN A 52 -12.89 -2.05 10.50
N LEU A 53 -14.09 -1.49 10.28
CA LEU A 53 -14.49 -0.86 9.02
C LEU A 53 -13.59 0.33 8.61
N THR A 54 -12.95 0.97 9.59
CA THR A 54 -12.08 2.15 9.41
C THR A 54 -10.60 1.80 9.18
N LEU A 55 -10.30 0.57 8.71
CA LEU A 55 -8.96 -0.02 8.53
C LEU A 55 -8.21 -0.33 9.84
N LYS A 56 -8.57 0.32 10.96
CA LYS A 56 -8.00 0.01 12.26
C LYS A 56 -8.56 -1.33 12.75
N MET A 57 -7.68 -2.32 12.86
CA MET A 57 -8.03 -3.63 13.41
C MET A 57 -8.18 -3.54 14.92
N ASN A 58 -9.41 -3.57 15.40
CA ASN A 58 -9.76 -3.58 16.84
C ASN A 58 -10.05 -5.01 17.32
N HIS A 59 -10.64 -5.85 16.46
CA HIS A 59 -10.88 -7.26 16.74
C HIS A 59 -10.22 -8.13 15.68
N TYR A 60 -9.46 -9.14 16.11
CA TYR A 60 -8.79 -10.09 15.21
C TYR A 60 -9.46 -11.47 15.19
N ASP A 61 -10.19 -11.81 16.25
CA ASP A 61 -10.98 -13.03 16.34
C ASP A 61 -12.38 -12.82 15.75
N ILE A 62 -13.01 -13.92 15.34
CA ILE A 62 -14.42 -13.93 14.93
C ILE A 62 -15.10 -15.02 15.74
N ALA A 63 -16.08 -14.64 16.56
CA ALA A 63 -16.78 -15.55 17.45
C ALA A 63 -15.84 -16.40 18.36
N GLY A 64 -14.69 -15.84 18.76
CA GLY A 64 -13.67 -16.52 19.56
C GLY A 64 -12.77 -17.50 18.79
N THR A 65 -12.75 -17.43 17.46
CA THR A 65 -11.95 -18.30 16.58
C THR A 65 -10.91 -17.49 15.79
N PRO A 66 -9.83 -18.10 15.24
CA PRO A 66 -9.50 -19.53 15.21
C PRO A 66 -8.92 -20.05 16.53
N LEU A 67 -9.19 -21.32 16.83
CA LEU A 67 -8.66 -22.05 17.99
C LEU A 67 -7.78 -23.22 17.52
N ASN A 68 -6.92 -23.73 18.41
CA ASN A 68 -6.04 -24.89 18.14
C ASN A 68 -5.14 -24.72 16.90
N VAL A 69 -4.69 -23.49 16.64
CA VAL A 69 -3.74 -23.15 15.59
C VAL A 69 -2.51 -22.46 16.18
N PRO A 70 -1.35 -22.48 15.49
CA PRO A 70 -0.13 -21.83 15.99
C PRO A 70 -0.28 -20.35 16.35
N TYR A 71 -1.21 -19.64 15.70
CA TYR A 71 -1.51 -18.23 15.97
C TYR A 71 -3.00 -18.05 16.33
N ALA A 72 -3.42 -18.54 17.49
CA ALA A 72 -4.84 -18.52 17.89
C ALA A 72 -5.38 -17.10 18.10
N GLY A 73 -6.71 -16.93 17.94
CA GLY A 73 -7.40 -15.67 18.23
C GLY A 73 -7.23 -14.56 17.17
N ALA A 74 -6.60 -14.85 16.04
CA ALA A 74 -6.47 -13.88 14.95
C ALA A 74 -6.65 -14.51 13.58
N TRP A 75 -7.76 -14.25 12.91
CA TRP A 75 -8.01 -14.78 11.56
C TRP A 75 -7.18 -14.10 10.48
N ASN A 76 -6.85 -12.83 10.65
CA ASN A 76 -6.13 -12.08 9.63
C ASN A 76 -5.16 -11.07 10.23
N GLY A 77 -3.96 -11.57 10.52
CA GLY A 77 -2.88 -10.77 11.10
C GLY A 77 -2.20 -9.81 10.12
N SER A 78 -2.49 -9.84 8.82
CA SER A 78 -1.87 -8.89 7.88
C SER A 78 -2.57 -7.53 7.88
N LEU A 79 -3.89 -7.47 8.09
CA LEU A 79 -4.69 -6.25 7.90
C LEU A 79 -4.26 -5.03 8.73
N TRP A 80 -3.63 -5.24 9.89
CA TRP A 80 -3.26 -4.15 10.81
C TRP A 80 -2.40 -3.05 10.16
N SER A 81 -1.53 -3.41 9.20
CA SER A 81 -0.60 -2.43 8.62
C SER A 81 -1.28 -1.47 7.64
N LEU A 82 -2.48 -1.81 7.12
CA LEU A 82 -3.24 -0.98 6.18
C LEU A 82 -3.66 0.36 6.79
N TYR A 83 -4.00 0.37 8.08
CA TYR A 83 -4.28 1.60 8.80
C TYR A 83 -3.10 2.57 8.74
N TYR A 84 -1.89 2.07 9.03
CA TYR A 84 -0.66 2.86 9.00
C TYR A 84 -0.23 3.22 7.59
N GLU A 85 -0.45 2.36 6.60
CA GLU A 85 -0.24 2.71 5.18
C GLU A 85 -1.13 3.89 4.78
N PHE A 86 -2.40 3.87 5.16
CA PHE A 86 -3.34 4.96 4.88
C PHE A 86 -2.92 6.27 5.57
N LEU A 87 -2.48 6.21 6.83
CA LEU A 87 -1.91 7.37 7.54
C LEU A 87 -0.66 7.92 6.83
N CYS A 88 0.24 7.07 6.33
CA CYS A 88 1.41 7.51 5.58
C CYS A 88 1.02 8.23 4.29
N TYR A 89 0.00 7.75 3.56
CA TYR A 89 -0.54 8.48 2.42
C TYR A 89 -1.14 9.82 2.81
N LEU A 90 -1.82 9.91 3.95
CA LEU A 90 -2.36 11.16 4.45
C LEU A 90 -1.24 12.16 4.77
N VAL A 91 -0.16 11.72 5.44
CA VAL A 91 1.03 12.54 5.71
C VAL A 91 1.60 13.09 4.40
N VAL A 92 1.83 12.23 3.40
CA VAL A 92 2.35 12.67 2.09
C VAL A 92 1.36 13.57 1.35
N ALA A 93 0.05 13.33 1.48
CA ALA A 93 -0.97 14.20 0.88
C ALA A 93 -0.96 15.60 1.48
N VAL A 94 -0.87 15.70 2.82
CA VAL A 94 -0.75 16.99 3.54
C VAL A 94 0.53 17.71 3.13
N ILE A 95 1.67 17.02 3.08
CA ILE A 95 2.92 17.60 2.56
C ILE A 95 2.73 18.06 1.10
N GLY A 96 2.07 17.26 0.27
CA GLY A 96 1.83 17.57 -1.15
C GLY A 96 0.94 18.80 -1.39
N CYS A 97 0.12 19.22 -0.42
CA CYS A 97 -0.72 20.42 -0.53
C CYS A 97 0.13 21.70 -0.66
N PHE A 98 1.32 21.74 -0.07
CA PHE A 98 2.19 22.92 -0.15
C PHE A 98 3.05 22.87 -1.42
N ALA A 99 2.92 23.89 -2.27
CA ALA A 99 3.59 23.94 -3.58
C ALA A 99 5.12 23.88 -3.49
N ILE A 100 5.72 24.35 -2.38
CA ILE A 100 7.17 24.33 -2.17
C ILE A 100 7.70 22.89 -2.07
N PHE A 101 6.94 21.99 -1.43
CA PHE A 101 7.31 20.58 -1.24
C PHE A 101 7.20 19.77 -2.53
N ARG A 102 6.44 20.25 -3.52
CA ARG A 102 6.31 19.58 -4.83
C ARG A 102 7.48 19.86 -5.78
N LYS A 103 8.26 20.93 -5.55
CA LYS A 103 9.32 21.38 -6.47
C LYS A 103 10.69 20.79 -6.18
N SER A 104 10.93 20.28 -4.97
CA SER A 104 12.25 19.83 -4.54
C SER A 104 12.20 18.46 -3.84
N PRO A 105 13.04 17.49 -4.27
CA PRO A 105 13.14 16.19 -3.60
C PRO A 105 13.80 16.26 -2.21
N TRP A 106 14.40 17.41 -1.87
CA TRP A 106 15.04 17.60 -0.56
C TRP A 106 14.05 17.57 0.60
N PHE A 107 12.82 18.06 0.41
CA PHE A 107 11.86 18.08 1.51
C PHE A 107 11.45 16.69 1.95
N ILE A 108 11.14 15.79 1.01
CA ILE A 108 10.83 14.40 1.37
C ILE A 108 12.04 13.70 2.02
N THR A 109 13.26 14.09 1.65
CA THR A 109 14.51 13.59 2.24
C THR A 109 14.68 14.08 3.68
N VAL A 110 14.38 15.36 3.95
CA VAL A 110 14.38 15.92 5.31
C VAL A 110 13.30 15.25 6.16
N PHE A 111 12.07 15.09 5.65
CA PHE A 111 11.01 14.38 6.37
C PHE A 111 11.38 12.92 6.68
N PHE A 112 12.04 12.22 5.76
CA PHE A 112 12.59 10.90 6.01
C PHE A 112 13.65 10.92 7.11
N ALA A 113 14.61 11.85 7.06
CA ALA A 113 15.63 11.96 8.10
C ALA A 113 15.02 12.26 9.49
N VAL A 114 14.03 13.17 9.55
CA VAL A 114 13.30 13.51 10.78
C VAL A 114 12.52 12.30 11.31
N SER A 115 11.86 11.51 10.46
CA SER A 115 11.13 10.32 10.92
C SER A 115 12.06 9.23 11.44
N VAL A 116 13.24 9.06 10.84
CA VAL A 116 14.30 8.17 11.35
C VAL A 116 14.81 8.65 12.70
N LEU A 117 15.09 9.94 12.85
CA LEU A 117 15.52 10.52 14.13
C LEU A 117 14.45 10.39 15.21
N ALA A 118 13.18 10.57 14.86
CA ALA A 118 12.06 10.36 15.77
C ALA A 118 12.01 8.91 16.25
N GLN A 119 12.15 7.93 15.34
CA GLN A 119 12.19 6.51 15.71
C GLN A 119 13.43 6.15 16.55
N ALA A 120 14.60 6.71 16.23
CA ALA A 120 15.82 6.48 17.00
C ALA A 120 15.71 6.99 18.44
N ASN A 121 14.86 8.01 18.67
CA ASN A 121 14.59 8.60 19.98
C ASN A 121 13.19 8.26 20.48
N ILE A 122 12.66 7.08 20.13
CA ILE A 122 11.28 6.68 20.46
C ILE A 122 11.00 6.69 21.97
N GLU A 123 11.99 6.35 22.80
CA GLU A 123 11.85 6.38 24.27
C GLU A 123 11.59 7.79 24.80
N PHE A 124 12.20 8.81 24.19
CA PHE A 124 11.95 10.20 24.54
C PHE A 124 10.53 10.62 24.12
N ILE A 125 10.13 10.26 22.89
CA ILE A 125 8.77 10.56 22.38
C ILE A 125 7.70 9.90 23.25
N ASN A 126 7.92 8.66 23.68
CA ASN A 126 6.99 7.89 24.49
C ASN A 126 6.64 8.55 25.83
N LYS A 127 7.53 9.39 26.37
CA LYS A 127 7.26 10.16 27.59
C LYS A 127 6.19 11.25 27.39
N TYR A 128 6.00 11.73 26.16
CA TYR A 128 5.02 12.77 25.83
C TYR A 128 3.74 12.20 25.23
N THR A 129 3.75 10.94 24.81
CA THR A 129 2.61 10.27 24.19
C THR A 129 1.97 9.24 25.12
N ASP A 130 2.40 9.19 26.40
CA ASP A 130 1.98 8.19 27.40
C ASP A 130 2.10 6.75 26.89
N GLY A 131 3.14 6.48 26.08
CA GLY A 131 3.35 5.17 25.47
C GLY A 131 2.27 4.75 24.46
N ASN A 132 1.60 5.70 23.81
CA ASN A 132 0.58 5.42 22.80
C ASN A 132 1.11 4.48 21.71
N PHE A 133 0.53 3.28 21.66
CA PHE A 133 0.96 2.20 20.79
C PHE A 133 0.85 2.55 19.29
N ASP A 134 -0.18 3.30 18.90
CA ASP A 134 -0.37 3.72 17.51
C ASP A 134 0.74 4.69 17.07
N VAL A 135 1.19 5.58 17.96
CA VAL A 135 2.31 6.49 17.67
C VAL A 135 3.61 5.71 17.49
N VAL A 136 3.87 4.74 18.36
CA VAL A 136 5.05 3.87 18.27
C VAL A 136 5.07 3.11 16.95
N LEU A 137 3.95 2.50 16.57
CA LEU A 137 3.85 1.76 15.31
C LEU A 137 3.95 2.67 14.09
N LEU A 138 3.33 3.85 14.12
CA LEU A 138 3.46 4.80 13.02
C LEU A 138 4.90 5.26 12.83
N LEU A 139 5.61 5.63 13.90
CA LEU A 139 7.03 6.02 13.82
C LEU A 139 7.94 4.86 13.43
N LYS A 140 7.55 3.62 13.73
CA LYS A 140 8.25 2.43 13.27
C LYS A 140 8.12 2.23 11.75
N LEU A 141 6.95 2.52 11.17
CA LEU A 141 6.61 2.23 9.76
C LEU A 141 6.84 3.40 8.80
N LEU A 142 6.61 4.63 9.27
CA LEU A 142 6.71 5.85 8.47
C LEU A 142 8.08 6.03 7.79
N PRO A 143 9.23 5.75 8.44
CA PRO A 143 10.53 5.83 7.79
C PRO A 143 10.68 4.91 6.58
N PHE A 144 10.13 3.69 6.63
CA PHE A 144 10.17 2.78 5.48
C PHE A 144 9.35 3.34 4.31
N PHE A 145 8.17 3.86 4.60
CA PHE A 145 7.30 4.49 3.59
C PHE A 145 7.98 5.71 2.96
N LEU A 146 8.52 6.61 3.78
CA LEU A 146 9.22 7.81 3.33
C LEU A 146 10.52 7.46 2.61
N GLY A 147 11.23 6.40 3.00
CA GLY A 147 12.42 5.90 2.31
C GLY A 147 12.11 5.52 0.85
N GLY A 148 10.98 4.82 0.62
CA GLY A 148 10.47 4.57 -0.72
C GLY A 148 10.09 5.85 -1.47
N ALA A 149 9.49 6.83 -0.79
CA ALA A 149 9.14 8.13 -1.37
C ALA A 149 10.38 8.95 -1.75
N VAL A 150 11.46 8.89 -0.96
CA VAL A 150 12.76 9.49 -1.27
C VAL A 150 13.34 8.86 -2.53
N VAL A 151 13.39 7.53 -2.62
CA VAL A 151 13.85 6.86 -3.85
C VAL A 151 13.01 7.27 -5.04
N PHE A 152 11.68 7.32 -4.90
CA PHE A 152 10.79 7.78 -5.97
C PHE A 152 11.07 9.23 -6.42
N ALA A 153 11.35 10.14 -5.48
CA ALA A 153 11.63 11.54 -5.77
C ALA A 153 13.00 11.74 -6.43
N TRP A 154 13.99 10.92 -6.07
CA TRP A 154 15.35 11.02 -6.60
C TRP A 154 15.61 10.15 -7.84
N LYS A 155 14.76 9.14 -8.13
CA LYS A 155 15.02 8.14 -9.18
C LYS A 155 15.33 8.73 -10.56
N SER A 156 14.72 9.87 -10.92
CA SER A 156 14.94 10.52 -12.22
C SER A 156 16.34 11.14 -12.34
N ARG A 157 17.00 11.39 -11.21
CA ARG A 157 18.35 11.96 -11.14
C ARG A 157 19.43 10.89 -10.96
N ILE A 158 19.16 9.87 -10.14
CA ILE A 158 20.16 8.86 -9.76
C ILE A 158 20.15 7.60 -10.66
N GLY A 159 19.05 7.36 -11.40
CA GLY A 159 18.86 6.11 -12.13
C GLY A 159 18.69 4.89 -11.20
N ILE A 160 18.56 3.70 -11.78
CA ILE A 160 18.53 2.43 -11.01
C ILE A 160 19.56 1.48 -11.62
N HIS A 161 20.71 1.36 -10.95
CA HIS A 161 21.87 0.58 -11.39
C HIS A 161 22.19 -0.57 -10.44
N TRP A 162 22.79 -1.64 -10.96
CA TRP A 162 23.02 -2.87 -10.21
C TRP A 162 24.04 -2.73 -9.08
N ALA A 163 25.17 -2.06 -9.32
CA ALA A 163 26.24 -1.95 -8.32
C ALA A 163 25.79 -1.13 -7.09
N PRO A 164 25.17 0.06 -7.23
CA PRO A 164 24.58 0.76 -6.10
C PRO A 164 23.45 -0.02 -5.42
N ALA A 165 22.73 -0.88 -6.14
CA ALA A 165 21.63 -1.66 -5.57
C ALA A 165 22.12 -2.79 -4.67
N VAL A 166 23.15 -3.50 -5.10
CA VAL A 166 23.80 -4.52 -4.25
C VAL A 166 24.46 -3.83 -3.04
N ALA A 167 25.17 -2.73 -3.26
CA ALA A 167 25.78 -1.96 -2.19
C ALA A 167 24.74 -1.44 -1.18
N SER A 168 23.60 -0.93 -1.64
CA SER A 168 22.54 -0.43 -0.76
C SER A 168 21.96 -1.54 0.13
N LEU A 169 21.77 -2.75 -0.41
CA LEU A 169 21.31 -3.89 0.38
C LEU A 169 22.34 -4.36 1.40
N LEU A 170 23.62 -4.40 1.04
CA LEU A 170 24.70 -4.75 1.97
C LEU A 170 24.82 -3.73 3.11
N VAL A 171 24.75 -2.44 2.79
CA VAL A 171 24.75 -1.37 3.80
C VAL A 171 23.49 -1.47 4.66
N ALA A 172 22.32 -1.77 4.09
CA ALA A 172 21.11 -1.96 4.88
C ALA A 172 21.24 -3.13 5.88
N ILE A 173 21.80 -4.26 5.46
CA ILE A 173 22.08 -5.40 6.35
C ILE A 173 23.03 -5.00 7.48
N LEU A 174 24.09 -4.25 7.15
CA LEU A 174 25.03 -3.74 8.15
C LEU A 174 24.34 -2.80 9.14
N MET A 175 23.52 -1.85 8.66
CA MET A 175 22.80 -0.91 9.53
C MET A 175 21.83 -1.62 10.47
N VAL A 176 21.09 -2.61 9.98
CA VAL A 176 20.18 -3.43 10.81
C VAL A 176 20.96 -4.20 11.87
N SER A 177 22.14 -4.73 11.52
CA SER A 177 22.99 -5.49 12.43
C SER A 177 23.63 -4.62 13.51
N VAL A 178 24.14 -3.43 13.13
CA VAL A 178 24.86 -2.52 14.03
C VAL A 178 23.92 -1.69 14.90
N PHE A 179 22.74 -1.34 14.39
CA PHE A 179 21.74 -0.53 15.10
C PHE A 179 20.38 -1.27 15.16
N PRO A 180 20.23 -2.28 16.03
CA PRO A 180 19.04 -3.15 16.02
C PRO A 180 17.70 -2.43 16.26
N SER A 181 17.72 -1.28 16.94
CA SER A 181 16.51 -0.53 17.31
C SER A 181 15.96 0.37 16.20
N TRP A 182 16.82 0.94 15.36
CA TRP A 182 16.42 1.94 14.34
C TRP A 182 17.14 1.81 12.99
N GLY A 183 18.13 0.92 12.87
CA GLY A 183 18.93 0.72 11.66
C GLY A 183 18.12 0.24 10.46
N GLY A 184 17.04 -0.50 10.69
CA GLY A 184 16.09 -0.87 9.64
C GLY A 184 15.39 0.35 9.04
N GLN A 185 14.93 1.27 9.89
CA GLN A 185 14.24 2.49 9.48
C GLN A 185 15.17 3.44 8.75
N ALA A 186 16.39 3.62 9.25
CA ALA A 186 17.41 4.43 8.60
C ALA A 186 17.85 3.87 7.24
N SER A 187 17.82 2.55 7.08
CA SER A 187 18.10 1.88 5.81
C SER A 187 16.88 1.77 4.88
N GLY A 188 15.71 2.29 5.25
CA GLY A 188 14.48 2.15 4.46
C GLY A 188 14.60 2.59 3.00
N ALA A 189 15.30 3.69 2.71
CA ALA A 189 15.59 4.12 1.34
C ALA A 189 16.54 3.18 0.59
N LEU A 190 17.52 2.60 1.29
CA LEU A 190 18.48 1.66 0.72
C LEU A 190 17.83 0.32 0.36
N ILE A 191 16.95 -0.17 1.24
CA ILE A 191 16.12 -1.35 1.01
C ILE A 191 15.22 -1.09 -0.20
N ALA A 192 14.48 0.03 -0.22
CA ALA A 192 13.60 0.37 -1.33
C ALA A 192 14.34 0.44 -2.67
N TYR A 193 15.52 1.07 -2.71
CA TYR A 193 16.34 1.14 -3.92
C TYR A 193 16.77 -0.24 -4.42
N GLY A 194 17.30 -1.07 -3.51
CA GLY A 194 17.73 -2.44 -3.83
C GLY A 194 16.59 -3.32 -4.32
N THR A 195 15.44 -3.29 -3.63
CA THR A 195 14.24 -4.05 -4.01
C THR A 195 13.66 -3.58 -5.34
N LEU A 196 13.66 -2.28 -5.62
CA LEU A 196 13.23 -1.75 -6.93
C LEU A 196 14.14 -2.22 -8.06
N TRP A 197 15.46 -2.26 -7.85
CA TRP A 197 16.38 -2.82 -8.84
C TRP A 197 16.09 -4.31 -9.09
N ILE A 198 15.95 -5.12 -8.04
CA ILE A 198 15.59 -6.55 -8.16
C ILE A 198 14.29 -6.69 -8.96
N SER A 199 13.26 -5.93 -8.59
CA SER A 199 11.95 -5.96 -9.26
C SER A 199 12.03 -5.58 -10.74
N SER A 200 12.96 -4.71 -11.14
CA SER A 200 13.15 -4.33 -12.54
C SER A 200 13.85 -5.41 -13.40
N ARG A 201 14.47 -6.41 -12.76
CA ARG A 201 15.21 -7.49 -13.42
C ARG A 201 14.48 -8.82 -13.39
N LEU A 202 13.59 -9.04 -12.42
CA LEU A 202 12.85 -10.28 -12.32
C LEU A 202 11.80 -10.40 -13.44
N PRO A 203 11.68 -11.57 -14.08
CA PRO A 203 10.64 -11.80 -15.08
C PRO A 203 9.27 -11.80 -14.40
N GLN A 204 8.39 -10.91 -14.87
CA GLN A 204 7.02 -10.83 -14.35
C GLN A 204 6.07 -11.66 -15.22
N PRO A 205 5.31 -12.62 -14.66
CA PRO A 205 4.31 -13.38 -15.41
C PRO A 205 3.30 -12.43 -16.06
N LYS A 206 2.96 -12.66 -17.35
CA LYS A 206 2.07 -11.77 -18.13
C LYS A 206 0.72 -11.51 -17.45
N VAL A 207 0.20 -12.51 -16.72
CA VAL A 207 -1.07 -12.41 -15.99
C VAL A 207 -0.96 -11.37 -14.87
N ILE A 208 0.14 -11.37 -14.10
CA ILE A 208 0.41 -10.43 -13.01
C ILE A 208 0.89 -9.08 -13.57
N ALA A 209 1.59 -9.05 -14.70
CA ALA A 209 2.01 -7.82 -15.37
C ALA A 209 0.83 -6.96 -15.83
N LYS A 210 -0.29 -7.59 -16.19
CA LYS A 210 -1.52 -6.89 -16.61
C LYS A 210 -2.54 -6.71 -15.49
N ASN A 211 -2.41 -7.46 -14.39
CA ASN A 211 -3.37 -7.47 -13.29
C ASN A 211 -2.66 -7.32 -11.94
N ASP A 212 -3.01 -6.28 -11.19
CA ASP A 212 -2.39 -5.96 -9.90
C ASP A 212 -3.05 -6.73 -8.75
N ILE A 213 -2.88 -8.05 -8.75
CA ILE A 213 -3.47 -8.97 -7.75
C ILE A 213 -2.77 -8.92 -6.39
N SER A 214 -1.68 -8.15 -6.26
CA SER A 214 -0.82 -8.10 -5.08
C SER A 214 -1.58 -7.75 -3.81
N TYR A 215 -2.56 -6.86 -3.92
CA TYR A 215 -3.39 -6.44 -2.79
C TYR A 215 -4.32 -7.56 -2.32
N GLY A 216 -4.98 -8.25 -3.26
CA GLY A 216 -5.76 -9.46 -2.95
C GLY A 216 -4.91 -10.54 -2.26
N VAL A 217 -3.68 -10.77 -2.74
CA VAL A 217 -2.78 -11.74 -2.10
C VAL A 217 -2.49 -11.32 -0.66
N TYR A 218 -2.20 -10.03 -0.43
CA TYR A 218 -1.90 -9.48 0.89
C TYR A 218 -3.07 -9.63 1.89
N ILE A 219 -4.31 -9.35 1.49
CA ILE A 219 -5.46 -9.39 2.40
C ILE A 219 -6.01 -10.81 2.62
N TYR A 220 -5.79 -11.77 1.71
CA TYR A 220 -6.35 -13.13 1.86
C TYR A 220 -5.33 -14.19 2.30
N ALA A 221 -4.02 -13.98 2.11
CA ALA A 221 -3.01 -15.01 2.40
C ALA A 221 -3.08 -15.54 3.85
N PHE A 222 -3.11 -14.63 4.82
CA PHE A 222 -3.12 -15.00 6.24
C PHE A 222 -4.40 -15.76 6.61
N ALA A 223 -5.56 -15.34 6.10
CA ALA A 223 -6.84 -15.99 6.35
C ALA A 223 -6.86 -17.44 5.86
N PHE A 224 -6.32 -17.70 4.66
CA PHE A 224 -6.18 -19.06 4.15
C PHE A 224 -5.14 -19.88 4.90
N GLN A 225 -4.03 -19.27 5.34
CA GLN A 225 -3.06 -19.95 6.20
C GLN A 225 -3.71 -20.39 7.52
N GLN A 226 -4.52 -19.53 8.14
CA GLN A 226 -5.24 -19.87 9.36
C GLN A 226 -6.29 -20.95 9.14
N LEU A 227 -7.04 -20.87 8.04
CA LEU A 227 -8.01 -21.90 7.67
C LEU A 227 -7.33 -23.26 7.50
N LEU A 228 -6.23 -23.31 6.76
CA LEU A 228 -5.42 -24.52 6.58
C LEU A 228 -4.86 -25.01 7.91
N ALA A 229 -4.43 -24.11 8.78
CA ALA A 229 -3.92 -24.45 10.11
C ALA A 229 -5.00 -25.07 11.00
N VAL A 230 -6.26 -24.60 10.94
CA VAL A 230 -7.41 -25.18 11.65
C VAL A 230 -7.58 -26.66 11.30
N PHE A 231 -7.30 -27.04 10.06
CA PHE A 231 -7.34 -28.44 9.60
C PHE A 231 -5.99 -29.18 9.73
N GLY A 232 -5.02 -28.64 10.47
CA GLY A 232 -3.75 -29.30 10.75
C GLY A 232 -2.71 -29.27 9.62
N ALA A 233 -2.98 -28.57 8.51
CA ALA A 233 -2.06 -28.53 7.36
C ALA A 233 -0.69 -27.88 7.68
N HIS A 234 -0.60 -27.15 8.80
CA HIS A 234 0.65 -26.59 9.29
C HIS A 234 1.68 -27.66 9.71
N HIS A 235 1.26 -28.92 9.89
CA HIS A 235 2.16 -30.05 10.12
C HIS A 235 2.80 -30.61 8.84
N MET A 236 2.35 -30.21 7.65
CA MET A 236 2.84 -30.73 6.36
C MET A 236 4.25 -30.22 5.97
N GLY A 237 4.89 -29.41 6.83
CA GLY A 237 6.11 -28.70 6.54
C GLY A 237 5.90 -27.40 5.77
N LEU A 238 6.86 -26.49 5.89
CA LEU A 238 6.73 -25.10 5.43
C LEU A 238 6.41 -24.97 3.94
N VAL A 239 7.06 -25.79 3.10
CA VAL A 239 6.91 -25.72 1.64
C VAL A 239 5.49 -26.09 1.21
N LEU A 240 4.99 -27.26 1.64
CA LEU A 240 3.65 -27.71 1.29
C LEU A 240 2.58 -26.79 1.85
N PHE A 241 2.71 -26.37 3.11
CA PHE A 241 1.80 -25.41 3.73
C PHE A 241 1.72 -24.09 2.94
N SER A 242 2.87 -23.56 2.53
CA SER A 242 2.94 -22.30 1.75
C SER A 242 2.35 -22.46 0.35
N LEU A 243 2.61 -23.58 -0.32
CA LEU A 243 2.05 -23.87 -1.65
C LEU A 243 0.52 -24.05 -1.58
N SER A 244 0.01 -24.76 -0.57
CA SER A 244 -1.44 -24.90 -0.35
C SER A 244 -2.10 -23.54 -0.08
N ALA A 245 -1.49 -22.70 0.77
CA ALA A 245 -1.99 -21.36 1.01
C ALA A 245 -1.98 -20.50 -0.26
N ALA A 246 -0.90 -20.54 -1.03
CA ALA A 246 -0.78 -19.82 -2.30
C ALA A 246 -1.81 -20.30 -3.34
N ALA A 247 -2.05 -21.61 -3.42
CA ALA A 247 -3.01 -22.21 -4.35
C ALA A 247 -4.45 -21.76 -4.07
N LEU A 248 -4.81 -21.49 -2.82
CA LEU A 248 -6.10 -20.91 -2.45
C LEU A 248 -6.11 -19.38 -2.61
N THR A 249 -5.03 -18.72 -2.21
CA THR A 249 -4.94 -17.26 -2.18
C THR A 249 -4.91 -16.64 -3.57
N ILE A 250 -4.15 -17.19 -4.51
CA ILE A 250 -3.95 -16.59 -5.83
C ILE A 250 -5.27 -16.51 -6.63
N PRO A 251 -6.08 -17.59 -6.74
CA PRO A 251 -7.39 -17.51 -7.39
C PRO A 251 -8.33 -16.50 -6.74
N THR A 252 -8.40 -16.46 -5.41
CA THR A 252 -9.23 -15.48 -4.68
C THR A 252 -8.75 -14.05 -4.89
N ALA A 253 -7.43 -13.83 -4.92
CA ALA A 253 -6.84 -12.54 -5.23
C ALA A 253 -7.15 -12.08 -6.66
N ILE A 254 -7.10 -12.99 -7.63
CA ILE A 254 -7.51 -12.73 -9.02
C ILE A 254 -9.00 -12.35 -9.07
N ALA A 255 -9.86 -13.09 -8.36
CA ALA A 255 -11.29 -12.78 -8.29
C ALA A 255 -11.55 -11.40 -7.65
N SER A 256 -10.90 -11.09 -6.52
CA SER A 256 -10.95 -9.77 -5.88
C SER A 256 -10.56 -8.65 -6.85
N TRP A 257 -9.45 -8.83 -7.57
CA TRP A 257 -8.98 -7.86 -8.54
C TRP A 257 -10.00 -7.64 -9.67
N LEU A 258 -10.51 -8.72 -10.27
CA LEU A 258 -11.39 -8.64 -11.43
C LEU A 258 -12.79 -8.12 -11.09
N LEU A 259 -13.33 -8.51 -9.93
CA LEU A 259 -14.70 -8.24 -9.54
C LEU A 259 -14.86 -6.95 -8.74
N ILE A 260 -13.82 -6.53 -8.00
CA ILE A 260 -13.93 -5.43 -7.03
C ILE A 260 -12.96 -4.29 -7.40
N GLU A 261 -11.66 -4.56 -7.36
CA GLU A 261 -10.64 -3.51 -7.44
C GLU A 261 -10.60 -2.86 -8.82
N ARG A 262 -10.49 -3.67 -9.88
CA ARG A 262 -10.38 -3.19 -11.26
C ARG A 262 -11.61 -2.40 -11.70
N PRO A 263 -12.87 -2.83 -11.46
CA PRO A 263 -14.05 -2.03 -11.80
C PRO A 263 -14.10 -0.68 -11.07
N VAL A 264 -13.81 -0.65 -9.77
CA VAL A 264 -13.85 0.59 -8.98
C VAL A 264 -12.77 1.56 -9.44
N MET A 265 -11.53 1.09 -9.59
CA MET A 265 -10.43 1.92 -10.08
C MET A 265 -10.68 2.48 -11.48
N ARG A 266 -11.28 1.69 -12.38
CA ARG A 266 -11.68 2.14 -13.72
C ARG A 266 -12.72 3.27 -13.68
N ARG A 267 -13.72 3.15 -12.81
CA ARG A 267 -14.76 4.19 -12.64
C ARG A 267 -14.16 5.50 -12.14
N VAL A 268 -13.30 5.43 -11.13
CA VAL A 268 -12.63 6.62 -10.57
C VAL A 268 -11.75 7.30 -11.63
N ARG A 269 -10.94 6.52 -12.37
CA ARG A 269 -10.09 7.08 -13.44
C ARG A 269 -10.91 7.74 -14.57
N ARG A 270 -12.08 7.21 -14.90
CA ARG A 270 -12.96 7.83 -15.91
C ARG A 270 -13.50 9.18 -15.45
N ASN A 271 -13.86 9.31 -14.18
CA ASN A 271 -14.38 10.55 -13.61
C ASN A 271 -13.30 11.65 -13.57
N ASP A 272 -12.04 11.30 -13.30
CA ASP A 272 -10.93 12.26 -13.35
C ASP A 272 -10.67 12.80 -14.77
N HIS A 273 -10.90 11.99 -15.80
CA HIS A 273 -10.75 12.43 -17.20
C HIS A 273 -11.98 13.18 -17.75
N GLY A 274 -13.17 12.98 -17.16
CA GLY A 274 -14.38 13.72 -17.50
C GLY A 274 -14.43 15.13 -16.90
N ALA A 275 -13.70 15.37 -15.81
CA ALA A 275 -13.53 16.70 -15.21
C ALA A 275 -12.39 17.48 -15.88
N LYS A 276 -12.53 17.83 -17.17
CA LYS A 276 -11.73 18.93 -17.74
C LYS A 276 -12.35 20.27 -17.30
N PRO A 277 -11.53 21.31 -17.02
CA PRO A 277 -12.02 22.57 -16.48
C PRO A 277 -12.94 23.25 -17.49
N VAL A 278 -14.06 23.78 -17.01
CA VAL A 278 -14.87 24.78 -17.71
C VAL A 278 -13.89 25.84 -18.22
N ALA A 279 -13.77 25.95 -19.55
CA ALA A 279 -12.95 26.97 -20.16
C ALA A 279 -13.41 28.33 -19.62
N ALA A 280 -12.50 29.05 -18.96
CA ALA A 280 -12.69 30.47 -18.74
C ALA A 280 -12.91 31.09 -20.11
N GLU A 281 -14.07 31.73 -20.30
CA GLU A 281 -14.32 32.62 -21.43
C GLU A 281 -13.19 33.66 -21.48
N THR A 282 -12.24 33.46 -22.39
CA THR A 282 -11.32 34.51 -22.81
C THR A 282 -12.10 35.51 -23.64
N GLY A 283 -12.77 36.45 -22.97
CA GLY A 283 -13.02 37.77 -23.52
C GLY A 283 -11.72 38.56 -23.50
N ALA A 284 -10.96 38.52 -24.60
CA ALA A 284 -9.86 39.46 -24.83
C ALA A 284 -9.58 39.59 -26.34
N LEU A 285 -10.16 40.65 -26.90
CA LEU A 285 -9.79 41.43 -28.08
C LEU A 285 -8.54 40.98 -28.88
N ALA A 286 -8.77 40.64 -30.15
CA ALA A 286 -7.73 40.51 -31.17
C ALA A 286 -7.16 41.89 -31.57
N PRO A 287 -5.83 42.08 -31.66
CA PRO A 287 -5.23 43.22 -32.35
C PRO A 287 -5.03 42.93 -33.86
N PRO A 288 -5.01 43.95 -34.73
CA PRO A 288 -5.10 43.79 -36.17
C PRO A 288 -3.82 43.26 -36.81
N THR A 289 -4.01 42.39 -37.81
CA THR A 289 -3.00 41.80 -38.70
C THR A 289 -2.18 42.83 -39.47
N ARG A 290 -0.85 42.77 -39.35
CA ARG A 290 0.10 43.42 -40.28
C ARG A 290 0.41 42.46 -41.42
N LYS A 291 -0.14 42.71 -42.61
CA LYS A 291 0.21 41.97 -43.85
C LYS A 291 1.66 42.29 -44.24
N LEU A 292 2.50 41.26 -44.30
CA LEU A 292 3.75 41.28 -45.07
C LEU A 292 3.39 41.04 -46.53
N ALA A 293 3.59 42.04 -47.39
CA ALA A 293 3.55 41.87 -48.83
C ALA A 293 4.97 41.55 -49.32
N GLN A 294 5.16 40.33 -49.78
CA GLN A 294 6.25 39.96 -50.68
C GLN A 294 5.61 39.74 -52.05
N ASP A 295 5.73 40.72 -52.94
CA ASP A 295 5.61 40.49 -54.38
C ASP A 295 6.94 40.85 -55.02
N ALA A 296 7.54 39.83 -55.63
CA ALA A 296 8.78 39.92 -56.35
C ALA A 296 8.51 40.38 -57.80
N VAL A 297 9.26 41.41 -58.21
CA VAL A 297 9.94 41.55 -59.50
C VAL A 297 9.09 41.37 -60.78
N ALA A 298 8.81 42.49 -61.45
CA ALA A 298 8.88 42.56 -62.90
C ALA A 298 9.14 44.00 -63.40
N VAL A 299 10.03 44.08 -64.41
CA VAL A 299 10.12 45.10 -65.48
C VAL A 299 11.07 46.31 -65.31
N HIS A 300 12.19 46.20 -66.03
CA HIS A 300 12.89 47.18 -66.87
C HIS A 300 12.91 48.68 -66.51
N THR A 301 14.13 49.20 -66.43
CA THR A 301 14.46 50.52 -67.01
C THR A 301 15.67 50.41 -67.92
N SER A 302 15.45 50.91 -69.14
CA SER A 302 16.40 51.27 -70.18
C SER A 302 17.55 52.16 -69.69
N SER A 303 18.77 51.86 -70.15
CA SER A 303 19.64 52.73 -70.95
C SER A 303 20.96 52.02 -71.26
#